data_AF-Q46A12-F1
#
_entry.id   AF-Q46A12-F1
#
_cell.length_a   1.000
_cell.length_b   1.000
_cell.length_c   1.000
_cell.angle_alpha   90.00
_cell.angle_beta   90.00
_cell.angle_gamma   90.00
#
_symmetry.space_group_name_H-M   'P 1'
#
loop_
_entity.id
_entity.type
_entity.pdbx_description
1 polymer ?
#
loop_
_entity_poly.entity_id
_entity_poly.type
_entity_poly.pdbx_seq_one_letter_code
_entity_poly.pdbx_strand_id
1 'polypeptide(L)'
;MKTLSRLIINETYPNSDGYKGWFEEYPMKFGKKAEENFNFDFNNEKDIIALIFLATIWNMPNYRWENSVGFVAVLYKESLLDIEKWNSQSFIESLDKNELACKMNNLGSEFLGDRGKLYIKGGKDGVFQRLHIVAREYDFLKETLQIDEILNGNVPELDHNIFPKFDNPKLMVEVKGKNNKVIRKPVLRVKVPLILRELKCCSKIEISGEYCCVPDTKVKQMMKIIGYNPSMDYDTSSVIHNSKIIYKYFGLHYDLPLFDFSYKCSKEKSKECDNRNCVIFNYCSKL
;
A
#
# COMPACT_ATOMS: atom_id res chain seq x y z
N MET A 1 20.76 -9.34 14.76
CA MET A 1 19.63 -8.99 13.87
C MET A 1 18.28 -9.10 14.57
N LYS A 2 17.86 -10.26 15.14
CA LYS A 2 16.59 -10.37 15.90
C LYS A 2 16.41 -9.30 17.00
N THR A 3 17.46 -8.97 17.74
CA THR A 3 17.44 -7.91 18.76
C THR A 3 17.09 -6.54 18.18
N LEU A 4 17.62 -6.20 17.00
CA LEU A 4 17.36 -4.91 16.36
C LEU A 4 15.93 -4.81 15.83
N SER A 5 15.39 -5.88 15.24
CA SER A 5 13.97 -5.90 14.85
C SER A 5 13.03 -5.73 16.04
N ARG A 6 13.34 -6.34 17.19
CA ARG A 6 12.57 -6.11 18.43
C ARG A 6 12.63 -4.66 18.90
N LEU A 7 13.81 -4.02 18.84
CA LEU A 7 13.94 -2.61 19.17
C LEU A 7 13.11 -1.72 18.24
N ILE A 8 13.15 -1.98 16.93
CA ILE A 8 12.34 -1.25 15.94
C ILE A 8 10.84 -1.43 16.21
N ILE A 9 10.39 -2.66 16.49
CA ILE A 9 8.98 -2.93 16.85
C ILE A 9 8.61 -2.16 18.12
N ASN A 10 9.39 -2.25 19.19
CA ASN A 10 9.08 -1.55 20.44
C ASN A 10 9.00 -0.02 20.27
N GLU A 11 9.78 0.53 19.34
CA GLU A 11 9.80 1.97 19.05
C GLU A 11 8.62 2.42 18.16
N THR A 12 8.15 1.56 17.26
CA THR A 12 7.14 1.93 16.26
C THR A 12 5.73 1.44 16.62
N TYR A 13 5.66 0.28 17.28
CA TYR A 13 4.46 -0.42 17.71
C TYR A 13 4.60 -0.88 19.18
N PRO A 14 4.77 0.04 20.15
CA PRO A 14 4.93 -0.33 21.55
C PRO A 14 3.69 -1.06 22.08
N ASN A 15 3.91 -2.17 22.78
CA ASN A 15 2.84 -2.98 23.41
C ASN A 15 1.77 -3.50 22.43
N SER A 16 2.09 -3.63 21.14
CA SER A 16 1.20 -4.24 20.15
C SER A 16 1.54 -5.72 19.93
N ASP A 17 0.52 -6.57 19.95
CA ASP A 17 0.62 -8.01 19.65
C ASP A 17 0.71 -8.30 18.14
N GLY A 18 0.55 -7.28 17.29
CA GLY A 18 0.60 -7.39 15.84
C GLY A 18 -0.19 -6.29 15.14
N TYR A 19 -0.04 -6.23 13.82
CA TYR A 19 -0.82 -5.33 12.97
C TYR A 19 -2.27 -5.80 12.86
N LYS A 20 -3.22 -4.90 13.12
CA LYS A 20 -4.66 -5.22 13.09
C LYS A 20 -5.37 -4.87 11.78
N GLY A 21 -4.64 -4.32 10.82
CA GLY A 21 -5.23 -3.75 9.62
C GLY A 21 -5.08 -2.23 9.63
N TRP A 22 -4.97 -1.65 8.44
CA TRP A 22 -4.49 -0.29 8.30
C TRP A 22 -5.40 0.68 9.01
N PHE A 23 -6.69 0.61 8.72
CA PHE A 23 -7.71 1.57 9.11
C PHE A 23 -7.86 1.64 10.64
N GLU A 24 -7.50 0.57 11.36
CA GLU A 24 -7.39 0.59 12.83
C GLU A 24 -6.16 1.35 13.31
N GLU A 25 -5.00 1.14 12.66
CA GLU A 25 -3.71 1.72 13.07
C GLU A 25 -3.52 3.18 12.60
N TYR A 26 -4.13 3.55 11.47
CA TYR A 26 -4.07 4.88 10.88
C TYR A 26 -5.46 5.41 10.52
N PRO A 27 -6.29 5.71 11.54
CA PRO A 27 -7.64 6.20 11.33
C PRO A 27 -7.60 7.52 10.55
N MET A 28 -8.47 7.62 9.54
CA MET A 28 -8.64 8.81 8.72
C MET A 28 -10.10 9.24 8.76
N LYS A 29 -10.35 10.54 8.79
CA LYS A 29 -11.68 11.12 8.86
C LYS A 29 -12.05 11.83 7.55
N PHE A 30 -13.32 11.76 7.16
CA PHE A 30 -13.82 12.41 5.93
C PHE A 30 -13.87 13.94 6.00
N GLY A 31 -13.46 14.53 7.13
CA GLY A 31 -13.23 15.95 7.32
C GLY A 31 -12.53 16.20 8.66
N LYS A 32 -11.89 17.37 8.81
CA LYS A 32 -11.15 17.74 10.03
C LYS A 32 -11.99 17.72 11.31
N LYS A 33 -13.30 17.89 11.17
CA LYS A 33 -14.27 17.92 12.28
C LYS A 33 -15.20 16.70 12.30
N ALA A 34 -14.99 15.72 11.41
CA ALA A 34 -15.84 14.53 11.39
C ALA A 34 -15.57 13.66 12.63
N GLU A 35 -16.61 13.04 13.15
CA GLU A 35 -16.51 12.10 14.26
C GLU A 35 -16.20 10.69 13.76
N GLU A 36 -16.76 10.33 12.60
CA GLU A 36 -16.59 9.02 11.99
C GLU A 36 -15.24 8.88 11.25
N ASN A 37 -14.60 7.75 11.49
CA ASN A 37 -13.43 7.31 10.75
C ASN A 37 -13.87 6.54 9.51
N PHE A 38 -13.15 6.74 8.42
CA PHE A 38 -13.12 5.85 7.28
C PHE A 38 -12.67 4.47 7.72
N ASN A 39 -13.49 3.47 7.43
CA ASN A 39 -13.18 2.08 7.68
C ASN A 39 -13.58 1.23 6.47
N PHE A 40 -12.95 0.07 6.32
CA PHE A 40 -13.36 -0.92 5.34
C PHE A 40 -14.14 -2.05 6.02
N ASP A 41 -15.28 -2.37 5.44
CA ASP A 41 -15.99 -3.62 5.64
C ASP A 41 -15.88 -4.46 4.37
N PHE A 42 -14.94 -5.40 4.38
CA PHE A 42 -14.70 -6.31 3.27
C PHE A 42 -15.78 -7.38 3.07
N ASN A 43 -16.92 -7.29 3.78
CA ASN A 43 -18.15 -7.97 3.32
C ASN A 43 -18.79 -7.23 2.14
N ASN A 44 -18.40 -5.98 1.87
CA ASN A 44 -18.89 -5.18 0.77
C ASN A 44 -17.86 -5.14 -0.37
N GLU A 45 -18.32 -5.40 -1.60
CA GLU A 45 -17.46 -5.39 -2.78
C GLU A 45 -16.77 -4.03 -2.99
N LYS A 46 -17.50 -2.94 -2.71
CA LYS A 46 -17.00 -1.55 -2.78
C LYS A 46 -15.69 -1.36 -2.00
N ASP A 47 -15.55 -2.02 -0.86
CA ASP A 47 -14.42 -1.84 0.05
C ASP A 47 -13.23 -2.70 -0.41
N ILE A 48 -13.50 -3.85 -1.02
CA ILE A 48 -12.48 -4.65 -1.71
C ILE A 48 -11.96 -3.90 -2.96
N ILE A 49 -12.85 -3.27 -3.73
CA ILE A 49 -12.46 -2.40 -4.85
C ILE A 49 -11.58 -1.25 -4.36
N ALA A 50 -11.95 -0.62 -3.24
CA ALA A 50 -11.16 0.44 -2.62
C ALA A 50 -9.74 -0.04 -2.28
N LEU A 51 -9.60 -1.23 -1.68
CA LEU A 51 -8.31 -1.85 -1.35
C LEU A 51 -7.46 -2.12 -2.60
N ILE A 52 -8.06 -2.66 -3.66
CA ILE A 52 -7.36 -2.91 -4.94
C ILE A 52 -6.91 -1.61 -5.59
N PHE A 53 -7.78 -0.58 -5.60
CA PHE A 53 -7.43 0.75 -6.12
C PHE A 53 -6.28 1.37 -5.33
N LEU A 54 -6.33 1.24 -4.00
CA LEU A 54 -5.28 1.72 -3.12
C LEU A 54 -3.94 1.07 -3.45
N ALA A 55 -3.91 -0.26 -3.51
CA ALA A 55 -2.70 -1.02 -3.83
C ALA A 55 -2.15 -0.62 -5.21
N THR A 56 -3.04 -0.41 -6.17
CA THR A 56 -2.72 0.02 -7.53
C THR A 56 -2.03 1.38 -7.57
N ILE A 57 -2.60 2.36 -6.86
CA ILE A 57 -2.07 3.72 -6.81
C ILE A 57 -0.72 3.72 -6.09
N TRP A 58 -0.61 2.99 -4.98
CA TRP A 58 0.63 2.97 -4.20
C TRP A 58 1.75 2.15 -4.85
N ASN A 59 1.43 1.30 -5.83
CA ASN A 59 2.44 0.61 -6.65
C ASN A 59 3.16 1.56 -7.63
N MET A 60 2.72 2.82 -7.75
CA MET A 60 3.35 3.81 -8.61
C MET A 60 4.74 4.21 -8.09
N PRO A 61 5.78 4.21 -8.96
CA PRO A 61 7.13 4.61 -8.55
C PRO A 61 7.17 6.03 -7.99
N ASN A 62 7.84 6.20 -6.85
CA ASN A 62 8.00 7.48 -6.14
C ASN A 62 6.68 8.18 -5.76
N TYR A 63 5.58 7.42 -5.75
CA TYR A 63 4.29 7.94 -5.31
C TYR A 63 4.10 7.72 -3.83
N ARG A 64 3.55 8.73 -3.17
CA ARG A 64 3.38 8.74 -1.72
C ARG A 64 2.18 7.89 -1.33
N TRP A 65 2.33 7.15 -0.23
CA TRP A 65 1.27 6.34 0.34
C TRP A 65 0.04 7.19 0.64
N GLU A 66 0.26 8.37 1.25
CA GLU A 66 -0.75 9.35 1.66
C GLU A 66 -1.64 9.81 0.50
N ASN A 67 -1.06 9.98 -0.69
CA ASN A 67 -1.82 10.33 -1.88
C ASN A 67 -2.76 9.19 -2.28
N SER A 68 -2.35 7.94 -2.08
CA SER A 68 -3.16 6.75 -2.38
C SER A 68 -4.32 6.66 -1.39
N VAL A 69 -4.03 6.83 -0.08
CA VAL A 69 -5.02 6.88 1.00
C VAL A 69 -6.08 7.95 0.72
N GLY A 70 -5.61 9.19 0.57
CA GLY A 70 -6.50 10.34 0.44
C GLY A 70 -7.33 10.26 -0.83
N PHE A 71 -6.79 9.72 -1.93
CA PHE A 71 -7.57 9.60 -3.15
C PHE A 71 -8.66 8.54 -3.03
N VAL A 72 -8.35 7.36 -2.50
CA VAL A 72 -9.37 6.30 -2.29
C VAL A 72 -10.44 6.75 -1.30
N ALA A 73 -10.09 7.51 -0.26
CA ALA A 73 -11.04 8.13 0.64
C ALA A 73 -12.06 9.03 -0.07
N VAL A 74 -11.57 9.88 -0.98
CA VAL A 74 -12.44 10.75 -1.78
C VAL A 74 -13.30 9.92 -2.71
N LEU A 75 -12.73 8.93 -3.41
CA LEU A 75 -13.53 8.05 -4.28
C LEU A 75 -14.64 7.34 -3.52
N TYR A 76 -14.36 6.89 -2.28
CA TYR A 76 -15.34 6.25 -1.44
C TYR A 76 -16.49 7.19 -1.05
N LYS A 77 -16.14 8.38 -0.55
CA LYS A 77 -17.07 9.42 -0.08
C LYS A 77 -17.97 9.92 -1.21
N GLU A 78 -17.40 10.11 -2.39
CA GLU A 78 -18.10 10.60 -3.58
C GLU A 78 -18.85 9.48 -4.33
N SER A 79 -18.88 8.25 -3.79
CA SER A 79 -19.52 7.09 -4.41
C SER A 79 -19.00 6.81 -5.83
N LEU A 80 -17.69 6.98 -6.02
CA LEU A 80 -16.98 6.75 -7.27
C LEU A 80 -16.25 5.40 -7.31
N LEU A 81 -16.50 4.50 -6.37
CA LEU A 81 -15.92 3.14 -6.38
C LEU A 81 -16.83 2.17 -7.14
N ASP A 82 -16.88 2.35 -8.45
CA ASP A 82 -17.78 1.64 -9.37
C ASP A 82 -16.98 1.16 -10.58
N ILE A 83 -16.76 -0.16 -10.67
CA ILE A 83 -15.91 -0.78 -11.69
C ILE A 83 -16.45 -0.53 -13.10
N GLU A 84 -17.78 -0.56 -13.30
CA GLU A 84 -18.38 -0.36 -14.63
C GLU A 84 -18.07 1.04 -15.14
N LYS A 85 -18.17 2.05 -14.27
CA LYS A 85 -17.80 3.43 -14.62
C LYS A 85 -16.31 3.57 -14.89
N TRP A 86 -15.44 3.00 -14.05
CA TRP A 86 -13.99 3.09 -14.25
C TRP A 86 -13.49 2.33 -15.48
N ASN A 87 -14.25 1.35 -15.96
CA ASN A 87 -14.00 0.69 -17.24
C ASN A 87 -14.32 1.60 -18.45
N SER A 88 -14.92 2.77 -18.25
CA SER A 88 -15.19 3.73 -19.31
C SER A 88 -14.13 4.85 -19.36
N GLN A 89 -13.52 5.02 -20.54
CA GLN A 89 -12.62 6.15 -20.79
C GLN A 89 -13.35 7.50 -20.72
N SER A 90 -14.61 7.57 -21.15
CA SER A 90 -15.40 8.81 -21.10
C SER A 90 -15.72 9.25 -19.68
N PHE A 91 -15.91 8.30 -18.76
CA PHE A 91 -16.05 8.59 -17.33
C PHE A 91 -14.76 9.22 -16.78
N ILE A 92 -13.59 8.67 -17.11
CA ILE A 92 -12.30 9.21 -16.67
C ILE A 92 -12.07 10.64 -17.20
N GLU A 93 -12.54 10.92 -18.41
CA GLU A 93 -12.46 12.23 -19.04
C GLU A 93 -13.45 13.24 -18.45
N SER A 94 -14.60 12.78 -17.93
CA SER A 94 -15.60 13.64 -17.29
C SER A 94 -15.28 14.02 -15.84
N LEU A 95 -14.37 13.30 -15.17
CA LEU A 95 -13.95 13.62 -13.80
C LEU A 95 -13.20 14.96 -13.71
N ASP A 96 -13.65 15.84 -12.81
CA ASP A 96 -12.87 17.02 -12.42
C ASP A 96 -11.72 16.62 -11.47
N LYS A 97 -10.54 16.44 -12.07
CA LYS A 97 -9.32 16.00 -11.37
C LYS A 97 -8.82 17.03 -10.36
N ASN A 98 -9.07 18.32 -10.60
CA ASN A 98 -8.67 19.38 -9.68
C ASN A 98 -9.59 19.40 -8.46
N GLU A 99 -10.90 19.24 -8.67
CA GLU A 99 -11.87 19.12 -7.58
C GLU A 99 -11.54 17.93 -6.67
N LEU A 100 -11.24 16.77 -7.27
CA LEU A 100 -10.84 15.58 -6.51
C LEU A 100 -9.58 15.83 -5.67
N ALA A 101 -8.56 16.48 -6.24
CA ALA A 101 -7.35 16.85 -5.50
C ALA A 101 -7.64 17.86 -4.37
N CYS A 102 -8.53 18.82 -4.59
CA CYS A 102 -8.98 19.76 -3.55
C CYS A 102 -9.69 19.01 -2.40
N LYS A 103 -10.59 18.07 -2.72
CA LYS A 103 -11.27 17.23 -1.71
C LYS A 103 -10.27 16.41 -0.90
N MET A 104 -9.24 15.84 -1.52
CA MET A 104 -8.18 15.10 -0.82
C MET A 104 -7.49 15.97 0.25
N ASN A 105 -7.20 17.23 -0.08
CA ASN A 105 -6.53 18.16 0.84
C ASN A 105 -7.43 18.69 1.97
N ASN A 106 -8.74 18.41 1.92
CA ASN A 106 -9.71 18.79 2.96
C ASN A 106 -10.03 17.65 3.94
N LEU A 107 -9.49 16.44 3.72
CA LEU A 107 -9.63 15.31 4.63
C LEU A 107 -9.01 15.60 6.00
N GLY A 108 -9.56 14.99 7.06
CA GLY A 108 -9.03 15.08 8.41
C GLY A 108 -8.16 13.88 8.73
N SER A 109 -6.87 14.07 8.96
CA SER A 109 -6.00 13.02 9.52
C SER A 109 -4.75 13.65 10.10
N GLU A 110 -4.37 13.22 11.31
CA GLU A 110 -3.09 13.58 11.92
C GLU A 110 -1.91 13.02 11.10
N PHE A 111 -2.08 11.84 10.49
CA PHE A 111 -1.06 11.17 9.69
C PHE A 111 -0.89 11.73 8.27
N LEU A 112 -1.99 12.17 7.63
CA LEU A 112 -1.92 12.79 6.30
C LEU A 112 -1.52 14.28 6.38
N GLY A 113 -1.95 14.98 7.43
CA GLY A 113 -1.78 16.44 7.59
C GLY A 113 -0.32 16.89 7.73
N ASP A 114 0.53 16.08 8.37
CA ASP A 114 1.95 16.38 8.60
C ASP A 114 2.84 16.26 7.35
N ARG A 115 2.33 15.71 6.24
CA ARG A 115 3.15 15.26 5.09
C ARG A 115 3.05 16.16 3.85
N GLY A 116 2.33 17.29 3.95
CA GLY A 116 2.22 18.32 2.91
C GLY A 116 0.98 18.18 2.02
N LYS A 117 0.90 18.98 0.94
CA LYS A 117 -0.22 18.95 0.01
C LYS A 117 -0.29 17.61 -0.73
N LEU A 118 -1.43 16.95 -0.65
CA LEU A 118 -1.71 15.73 -1.40
C LEU A 118 -1.97 16.09 -2.87
N TYR A 119 -1.59 15.19 -3.78
CA TYR A 119 -1.79 15.40 -5.21
C TYR A 119 -2.13 14.09 -5.92
N ILE A 120 -2.74 14.21 -7.11
CA ILE A 120 -3.03 13.10 -8.01
C ILE A 120 -2.04 13.14 -9.16
N LYS A 121 -1.21 12.09 -9.33
CA LYS A 121 -0.34 12.02 -10.51
C LYS A 121 -1.17 11.83 -11.78
N GLY A 122 -1.17 12.84 -12.65
CA GLY A 122 -1.83 12.80 -13.97
C GLY A 122 -0.97 12.16 -15.07
N GLY A 123 -1.42 12.29 -16.32
CA GLY A 123 -0.73 11.79 -17.52
C GLY A 123 -1.10 10.36 -17.93
N LYS A 124 -0.51 9.91 -19.04
CA LYS A 124 -0.79 8.59 -19.66
C LYS A 124 -0.41 7.38 -18.79
N ASP A 125 0.47 7.55 -17.80
CA ASP A 125 0.85 6.52 -16.82
C ASP A 125 0.40 6.86 -15.38
N GLY A 126 -0.47 7.86 -15.27
CA GLY A 126 -0.98 8.39 -14.02
C GLY A 126 -1.99 7.50 -13.32
N VAL A 127 -2.56 8.02 -12.24
CA VAL A 127 -3.52 7.32 -11.38
C VAL A 127 -4.71 6.79 -12.18
N PHE A 128 -5.36 7.66 -12.95
CA PHE A 128 -6.59 7.30 -13.65
C PHE A 128 -6.41 6.18 -14.68
N GLN A 129 -5.32 6.19 -15.46
CA GLN A 129 -5.05 5.12 -16.43
C GLN A 129 -4.86 3.76 -15.75
N ARG A 130 -4.24 3.74 -14.58
CA ARG A 130 -4.00 2.50 -13.83
C ARG A 130 -5.29 1.96 -13.23
N LEU A 131 -6.11 2.82 -12.67
CA LEU A 131 -7.44 2.44 -12.17
C LEU A 131 -8.34 1.94 -13.30
N HIS A 132 -8.27 2.55 -14.48
CA HIS A 132 -8.96 2.07 -15.68
C HIS A 132 -8.55 0.65 -16.06
N ILE A 133 -7.23 0.36 -16.09
CA ILE A 133 -6.71 -0.98 -16.40
C ILE A 133 -7.23 -1.99 -15.37
N VAL A 134 -7.20 -1.65 -14.08
CA VAL A 134 -7.72 -2.52 -13.02
C VAL A 134 -9.21 -2.76 -13.18
N ALA A 135 -9.99 -1.73 -13.47
CA ALA A 135 -11.43 -1.86 -13.66
C ALA A 135 -11.79 -2.74 -14.87
N ARG A 136 -11.08 -2.57 -15.99
CA ARG A 136 -11.27 -3.42 -17.18
C ARG A 136 -10.96 -4.90 -16.91
N GLU A 137 -9.97 -5.16 -16.06
CA GLU A 137 -9.54 -6.51 -15.71
C GLU A 137 -10.09 -6.98 -14.36
N TYR A 138 -11.15 -6.35 -13.86
CA TYR A 138 -11.64 -6.61 -12.52
C TYR A 138 -12.16 -8.03 -12.36
N ASP A 139 -12.85 -8.61 -13.35
CA ASP A 139 -13.30 -10.01 -13.29
C ASP A 139 -12.14 -10.99 -13.10
N PHE A 140 -11.00 -10.73 -13.75
CA PHE A 140 -9.79 -11.53 -13.56
C PHE A 140 -9.23 -11.39 -12.14
N LEU A 141 -9.25 -10.17 -11.58
CA LEU A 141 -8.84 -9.93 -10.20
C LEU A 141 -9.82 -10.58 -9.20
N LYS A 142 -11.11 -10.56 -9.52
CA LYS A 142 -12.20 -11.16 -8.76
C LYS A 142 -12.03 -12.67 -8.63
N GLU A 143 -11.76 -13.33 -9.76
CA GLU A 143 -11.43 -14.76 -9.80
C GLU A 143 -10.11 -15.05 -9.06
N THR A 144 -9.07 -14.25 -9.31
CA THR A 144 -7.73 -14.45 -8.73
C THR A 144 -7.72 -14.35 -7.22
N LEU A 145 -8.46 -13.39 -6.65
CA LEU A 145 -8.57 -13.14 -5.22
C LEU A 145 -9.75 -13.87 -4.57
N GLN A 146 -10.53 -14.65 -5.34
CA GLN A 146 -11.73 -15.34 -4.89
C GLN A 146 -12.73 -14.41 -4.17
N ILE A 147 -12.95 -13.22 -4.73
CA ILE A 147 -13.79 -12.18 -4.12
C ILE A 147 -15.23 -12.66 -3.92
N ASP A 148 -15.80 -13.42 -4.85
CA ASP A 148 -17.17 -13.95 -4.69
C ASP A 148 -17.32 -14.86 -3.47
N GLU A 149 -16.29 -15.67 -3.16
CA GLU A 149 -16.28 -16.49 -1.94
C GLU A 149 -16.29 -15.61 -0.69
N ILE A 150 -15.47 -14.55 -0.67
CA ILE A 150 -15.42 -13.59 0.43
C ILE A 150 -16.79 -12.92 0.64
N LEU A 151 -17.43 -12.47 -0.44
CA LEU A 151 -18.72 -11.79 -0.40
C LEU A 151 -19.86 -12.73 0.03
N ASN A 152 -19.73 -14.02 -0.25
CA ASN A 152 -20.65 -15.06 0.23
C ASN A 152 -20.40 -15.45 1.70
N GLY A 153 -19.42 -14.84 2.37
CA GLY A 153 -19.08 -15.09 3.77
C GLY A 153 -18.12 -16.27 3.99
N ASN A 154 -17.55 -16.84 2.92
CA ASN A 154 -16.53 -17.88 3.01
C ASN A 154 -15.14 -17.25 3.24
N VAL A 155 -14.21 -18.06 3.75
CA VAL A 155 -12.80 -17.68 3.96
C VAL A 155 -11.93 -18.54 3.06
N PRO A 156 -11.72 -18.14 1.78
CA PRO A 156 -10.91 -18.93 0.86
C PRO A 156 -9.46 -19.07 1.33
N GLU A 157 -8.87 -20.24 1.06
CA GLU A 157 -7.45 -20.51 1.28
C GLU A 157 -6.64 -20.17 0.03
N LEU A 158 -5.69 -19.26 0.18
CA LEU A 158 -4.80 -18.78 -0.87
C LEU A 158 -3.34 -19.11 -0.53
N ASP A 159 -2.53 -19.29 -1.57
CA ASP A 159 -1.10 -19.56 -1.43
C ASP A 159 -0.24 -18.67 -2.33
N HIS A 160 1.07 -18.93 -2.33
CA HIS A 160 2.05 -18.18 -3.11
C HIS A 160 1.89 -18.28 -4.63
N ASN A 161 1.13 -19.24 -5.15
CA ASN A 161 0.86 -19.37 -6.59
C ASN A 161 -0.05 -18.26 -7.10
N ILE A 162 -0.62 -17.43 -6.22
CA ILE A 162 -1.35 -16.23 -6.62
C ILE A 162 -0.43 -15.16 -7.22
N PHE A 163 0.83 -15.06 -6.81
CA PHE A 163 1.71 -13.95 -7.22
C PHE A 163 1.99 -13.91 -8.73
N PRO A 164 2.34 -15.02 -9.41
CA PRO A 164 2.52 -15.01 -10.85
C PRO A 164 1.29 -14.51 -11.63
N LYS A 165 0.07 -14.68 -11.10
CA LYS A 165 -1.17 -14.19 -11.73
C LYS A 165 -1.19 -12.66 -11.85
N PHE A 166 -0.48 -11.94 -10.98
CA PHE A 166 -0.36 -10.48 -11.05
C PHE A 166 0.73 -9.99 -12.00
N ASP A 167 1.48 -10.89 -12.62
CA ASP A 167 2.37 -10.60 -13.76
C ASP A 167 1.66 -10.80 -15.11
N ASN A 168 0.35 -10.55 -15.13
CA ASN A 168 -0.50 -10.72 -16.30
C ASN A 168 -0.26 -9.57 -17.31
N PRO A 169 -0.08 -9.85 -18.62
CA PRO A 169 0.03 -8.83 -19.66
C PRO A 169 -1.13 -7.82 -19.70
N LYS A 170 -2.32 -8.23 -19.26
CA LYS A 170 -3.50 -7.36 -19.17
C LYS A 170 -3.41 -6.34 -18.03
N LEU A 171 -2.65 -6.63 -16.97
CA LEU A 171 -2.38 -5.77 -15.82
C LEU A 171 -1.07 -4.98 -15.98
N MET A 172 -0.79 -4.53 -17.21
CA MET A 172 0.40 -3.77 -17.55
C MET A 172 0.05 -2.36 -18.01
N VAL A 173 0.84 -1.39 -17.58
CA VAL A 173 0.79 -0.02 -18.10
C VAL A 173 2.05 0.29 -18.89
N GLU A 174 1.87 0.92 -20.05
CA GLU A 174 2.96 1.44 -20.86
C GLU A 174 3.42 2.78 -20.31
N VAL A 175 4.71 2.89 -20.03
CA VAL A 175 5.32 4.13 -19.56
C VAL A 175 6.50 4.50 -20.45
N LYS A 176 6.73 5.80 -20.63
CA LYS A 176 7.93 6.27 -21.32
C LYS A 176 9.15 6.07 -20.41
N GLY A 177 10.08 5.23 -20.83
CA GLY A 177 11.37 5.02 -20.20
C GLY A 177 12.40 6.06 -20.63
N LYS A 178 13.66 5.84 -20.21
CA LYS A 178 14.80 6.64 -20.69
C LYS A 178 14.90 6.52 -22.22
N ASN A 179 15.24 7.62 -22.90
CA ASN A 179 15.39 7.71 -24.35
C ASN A 179 14.10 7.44 -25.16
N ASN A 180 12.92 7.80 -24.63
CA ASN A 180 11.61 7.61 -25.27
C ASN A 180 11.23 6.16 -25.59
N LYS A 181 11.95 5.15 -25.08
CA LYS A 181 11.55 3.75 -25.22
C LYS A 181 10.32 3.47 -24.37
N VAL A 182 9.30 2.84 -24.96
CA VAL A 182 8.13 2.38 -24.21
C VAL A 182 8.55 1.15 -23.39
N ILE A 183 8.29 1.19 -22.09
CA ILE A 183 8.50 0.06 -21.18
C ILE A 183 7.15 -0.31 -20.53
N ARG A 184 6.90 -1.60 -20.36
CA ARG A 184 5.70 -2.09 -19.68
C ARG A 184 6.01 -2.31 -18.21
N LYS A 185 5.11 -1.83 -17.34
CA LYS A 185 5.22 -2.02 -15.89
C LYS A 185 3.97 -2.67 -15.36
N PRO A 186 4.09 -3.64 -14.44
CA PRO A 186 2.93 -4.22 -13.79
C PRO A 186 2.20 -3.17 -12.95
N VAL A 187 0.88 -3.24 -12.94
CA VAL A 187 0.02 -2.29 -12.22
C VAL A 187 -0.03 -2.60 -10.72
N LEU A 188 0.10 -3.87 -10.32
CA LEU A 188 -0.10 -4.32 -8.93
C LEU A 188 1.04 -5.14 -8.30
N ARG A 189 1.96 -5.72 -9.08
CA ARG A 189 2.89 -6.80 -8.65
C ARG A 189 3.53 -6.61 -7.25
N VAL A 190 4.06 -5.42 -6.91
CA VAL A 190 4.77 -5.20 -5.63
C VAL A 190 3.80 -5.00 -4.46
N LYS A 191 2.59 -4.52 -4.72
CA LYS A 191 1.56 -4.24 -3.71
C LYS A 191 0.51 -5.35 -3.56
N VAL A 192 0.70 -6.50 -4.22
CA VAL A 192 -0.12 -7.71 -3.95
C VAL A 192 -0.09 -8.13 -2.47
N PRO A 193 1.08 -8.18 -1.78
CA PRO A 193 1.11 -8.51 -0.36
C PRO A 193 0.24 -7.59 0.50
N LEU A 194 0.05 -6.34 0.10
CA LEU A 194 -0.82 -5.40 0.80
C LEU A 194 -2.26 -5.89 0.79
N ILE A 195 -2.78 -6.25 -0.39
CA ILE A 195 -4.16 -6.74 -0.53
C ILE A 195 -4.35 -7.99 0.34
N LEU A 196 -3.41 -8.94 0.24
CA LEU A 196 -3.43 -10.18 1.02
C LEU A 196 -3.37 -9.91 2.53
N ARG A 197 -2.52 -8.99 2.96
CA ARG A 197 -2.38 -8.60 4.37
C ARG A 197 -3.67 -8.04 4.94
N GLU A 198 -4.28 -7.06 4.26
CA GLU A 198 -5.50 -6.41 4.77
C GLU A 198 -6.66 -7.41 4.84
N LEU A 199 -6.85 -8.23 3.80
CA LEU A 199 -7.89 -9.28 3.80
C LEU A 199 -7.64 -10.33 4.90
N LYS A 200 -6.38 -10.74 5.12
CA LYS A 200 -6.04 -11.69 6.20
C LYS A 200 -6.30 -11.09 7.58
N CYS A 201 -5.91 -9.84 7.83
CA CYS A 201 -6.11 -9.20 9.14
C CYS A 201 -7.60 -9.10 9.50
N CYS A 202 -8.46 -8.92 8.50
CA CYS A 202 -9.91 -8.95 8.66
C CYS A 202 -10.53 -10.35 8.56
N SER A 203 -9.73 -11.42 8.61
CA SER A 203 -10.17 -12.83 8.53
C SER A 203 -11.03 -13.15 7.29
N LYS A 204 -10.76 -12.49 6.16
CA LYS A 204 -11.48 -12.69 4.89
C LYS A 204 -10.86 -13.75 4.00
N ILE A 205 -9.57 -14.01 4.17
CA ILE A 205 -8.84 -15.06 3.47
C ILE A 205 -7.93 -15.77 4.46
N GLU A 206 -7.61 -17.03 4.19
CA GLU A 206 -6.49 -17.72 4.83
C GLU A 206 -5.29 -17.74 3.88
N ILE A 207 -4.16 -17.25 4.36
CA ILE A 207 -2.87 -17.26 3.65
C ILE A 207 -1.75 -17.13 4.67
N SER A 208 -0.59 -17.74 4.42
CA SER A 208 0.55 -17.57 5.33
C SER A 208 1.01 -16.11 5.38
N GLY A 209 1.23 -15.59 6.58
CA GLY A 209 1.68 -14.20 6.80
C GLY A 209 3.01 -13.88 6.14
N GLU A 210 3.82 -14.89 5.80
CA GLU A 210 5.07 -14.71 5.06
C GLU A 210 4.89 -14.18 3.63
N TYR A 211 3.65 -14.16 3.12
CA TYR A 211 3.26 -13.62 1.83
C TYR A 211 2.54 -12.26 1.92
N CYS A 212 2.44 -11.69 3.12
CA CYS A 212 1.69 -10.46 3.38
C CYS A 212 2.59 -9.23 3.64
N CYS A 213 3.91 -9.37 3.56
CA CYS A 213 4.83 -8.24 3.75
C CYS A 213 5.11 -7.54 2.43
N VAL A 214 5.03 -6.21 2.40
CA VAL A 214 5.24 -5.40 1.20
C VAL A 214 6.72 -4.95 1.09
N PRO A 215 7.52 -5.51 0.17
CA PRO A 215 8.93 -5.16 0.04
C PRO A 215 9.12 -3.94 -0.88
N ASP A 216 8.53 -2.80 -0.51
CA ASP A 216 8.68 -1.58 -1.29
C ASP A 216 10.11 -1.00 -1.23
N THR A 217 10.40 0.01 -2.05
CA THR A 217 11.73 0.61 -2.11
C THR A 217 12.26 1.05 -0.74
N LYS A 218 11.41 1.69 0.07
CA LYS A 218 11.82 2.25 1.37
C LYS A 218 12.04 1.15 2.39
N VAL A 219 11.16 0.16 2.41
CA VAL A 219 11.29 -1.04 3.24
C VAL A 219 12.58 -1.78 2.88
N LYS A 220 12.86 -2.03 1.61
CA LYS A 220 14.11 -2.66 1.16
C LYS A 220 15.36 -1.86 1.51
N GLN A 221 15.32 -0.54 1.35
CA GLN A 221 16.42 0.33 1.77
C GLN A 221 16.67 0.20 3.28
N MET A 222 15.60 0.22 4.08
CA MET A 222 15.72 0.08 5.52
C MET A 222 16.26 -1.28 5.93
N MET A 223 15.74 -2.36 5.31
CA MET A 223 16.25 -3.71 5.47
C MET A 223 17.77 -3.76 5.24
N LYS A 224 18.25 -3.16 4.15
CA LYS A 224 19.69 -3.11 3.84
C LYS A 224 20.49 -2.39 4.92
N ILE A 225 19.99 -1.27 5.43
CA ILE A 225 20.68 -0.43 6.43
C ILE A 225 20.82 -1.14 7.77
N ILE A 226 19.79 -1.89 8.16
CA ILE A 226 19.78 -2.65 9.41
C ILE A 226 20.46 -4.03 9.29
N GLY A 227 21.06 -4.32 8.13
CA GLY A 227 21.93 -5.49 7.91
C GLY A 227 21.25 -6.72 7.29
N TYR A 228 20.03 -6.58 6.77
CA TYR A 228 19.40 -7.61 5.96
C TYR A 228 19.83 -7.50 4.49
N ASN A 229 19.79 -8.61 3.76
CA ASN A 229 20.15 -8.67 2.34
C ASN A 229 18.89 -8.87 1.48
N PRO A 230 18.04 -7.84 1.28
CA PRO A 230 16.89 -7.96 0.40
C PRO A 230 17.33 -8.05 -1.07
N SER A 231 16.58 -8.78 -1.88
CA SER A 231 16.64 -8.63 -3.33
C SER A 231 16.18 -7.23 -3.71
N MET A 232 16.99 -6.50 -4.49
CA MET A 232 16.62 -5.16 -4.95
C MET A 232 15.69 -5.18 -6.17
N ASP A 233 15.51 -6.35 -6.79
CA ASP A 233 14.60 -6.53 -7.92
C ASP A 233 13.12 -6.48 -7.50
N TYR A 234 12.26 -6.47 -8.52
CA TYR A 234 10.79 -6.39 -8.37
C TYR A 234 10.08 -7.46 -9.21
N ASP A 235 10.76 -8.53 -9.58
CA ASP A 235 10.12 -9.74 -10.10
C ASP A 235 9.38 -10.48 -8.96
N THR A 236 8.48 -11.40 -9.35
CA THR A 236 7.65 -12.16 -8.42
C THR A 236 8.47 -12.93 -7.37
N SER A 237 9.55 -13.58 -7.79
CA SER A 237 10.41 -14.36 -6.88
C SER A 237 11.08 -13.46 -5.86
N SER A 238 11.56 -12.27 -6.28
CA SER A 238 12.12 -11.26 -5.37
C SER A 238 11.10 -10.69 -4.40
N VAL A 239 9.85 -10.46 -4.82
CA VAL A 239 8.77 -10.00 -3.94
C VAL A 239 8.49 -11.04 -2.86
N ILE A 240 8.30 -12.31 -3.24
CA ILE A 240 8.06 -13.41 -2.32
C ILE A 240 9.24 -13.56 -1.35
N HIS A 241 10.47 -13.60 -1.87
CA HIS A 241 11.68 -13.76 -1.08
C HIS A 241 11.81 -12.68 0.01
N ASN A 242 11.65 -11.41 -0.39
CA ASN A 242 11.73 -10.31 0.56
C ASN A 242 10.59 -10.33 1.57
N SER A 243 9.37 -10.70 1.15
CA SER A 243 8.23 -10.82 2.05
C SER A 243 8.51 -11.84 3.17
N LYS A 244 9.09 -13.00 2.82
CA LYS A 244 9.50 -14.03 3.79
C LYS A 244 10.57 -13.54 4.76
N ILE A 245 11.56 -12.78 4.27
CA ILE A 245 12.59 -12.19 5.13
C ILE A 245 11.95 -11.23 6.14
N ILE A 246 11.09 -10.32 5.68
CA ILE A 246 10.42 -9.35 6.54
C ILE A 246 9.63 -10.10 7.63
N TYR A 247 8.78 -11.05 7.23
CA TYR A 247 7.95 -11.80 8.17
C TYR A 247 8.79 -12.59 9.20
N LYS A 248 9.91 -13.18 8.79
CA LYS A 248 10.84 -13.88 9.70
C LYS A 248 11.33 -13.00 10.85
N TYR A 249 11.46 -11.69 10.63
CA TYR A 249 12.03 -10.77 11.62
C TYR A 249 11.01 -9.86 12.30
N PHE A 250 9.87 -9.60 11.66
CA PHE A 250 8.83 -8.69 12.14
C PHE A 250 7.49 -9.37 12.42
N GLY A 251 7.32 -10.64 12.04
CA GLY A 251 6.14 -11.44 12.36
C GLY A 251 4.84 -10.77 11.91
N LEU A 252 3.86 -10.75 12.80
CA LEU A 252 2.53 -10.17 12.58
C LEU A 252 2.54 -8.64 12.47
N HIS A 253 3.67 -7.97 12.68
CA HIS A 253 3.83 -6.54 12.39
C HIS A 253 4.19 -6.28 10.91
N TYR A 254 4.53 -7.32 10.14
CA TYR A 254 4.84 -7.25 8.71
C TYR A 254 5.94 -6.20 8.37
N ASP A 255 5.76 -5.43 7.30
CA ASP A 255 6.69 -4.37 6.85
C ASP A 255 6.51 -3.03 7.55
N LEU A 256 5.46 -2.84 8.35
CA LEU A 256 5.11 -1.53 8.88
C LEU A 256 6.12 -0.95 9.87
N PRO A 257 6.71 -1.72 10.80
CA PRO A 257 7.78 -1.21 11.64
C PRO A 257 8.93 -0.62 10.82
N LEU A 258 9.29 -1.24 9.69
CA LEU A 258 10.34 -0.73 8.81
C LEU A 258 9.91 0.55 8.07
N PHE A 259 8.65 0.60 7.63
CA PHE A 259 8.09 1.76 6.96
C PHE A 259 8.04 2.99 7.89
N ASP A 260 7.53 2.83 9.11
CA ASP A 260 7.44 3.89 10.11
C ASP A 260 8.82 4.33 10.60
N PHE A 261 9.72 3.36 10.81
CA PHE A 261 11.10 3.65 11.18
C PHE A 261 11.82 4.46 10.09
N SER A 262 11.60 4.15 8.80
CA SER A 262 12.12 4.95 7.69
C SER A 262 11.65 6.39 7.72
N TYR A 263 10.37 6.59 8.02
CA TYR A 263 9.81 7.93 8.14
C TYR A 263 10.39 8.69 9.34
N LYS A 264 10.43 8.08 10.53
CA LYS A 264 11.05 8.67 11.74
C LYS A 264 12.50 9.11 11.47
N CYS A 265 13.32 8.20 10.92
CA CYS A 265 14.70 8.51 10.59
C CYS A 265 14.84 9.70 9.62
N SER A 266 13.95 9.82 8.62
CA SER A 266 14.00 10.93 7.66
C SER A 266 13.73 12.30 8.29
N LYS A 267 12.96 12.36 9.38
CA LYS A 267 12.68 13.59 10.14
C LYS A 267 13.80 13.96 11.11
N GLU A 268 14.52 12.98 11.62
CA GLU A 268 15.55 13.18 12.65
C GLU A 268 16.93 13.53 12.09
N LYS A 269 17.20 13.33 10.79
CA LYS A 269 18.48 13.73 10.15
C LYS A 269 18.88 15.20 10.39
N SER A 270 17.95 16.07 10.81
CA SER A 270 18.17 17.50 11.05
C SER A 270 18.28 17.90 12.53
N LYS A 271 18.23 16.97 13.50
CA LYS A 271 18.31 17.29 14.93
C LYS A 271 19.59 16.74 15.57
N GLU A 272 20.30 17.58 16.32
CA GLU A 272 21.41 17.14 17.19
C GLU A 272 20.85 16.27 18.32
N CYS A 273 21.48 15.12 18.56
CA CYS A 273 20.93 14.07 19.42
C CYS A 273 21.29 14.33 20.90
N ASP A 274 20.30 14.29 21.78
CA ASP A 274 20.51 14.28 23.23
C ASP A 274 20.52 12.82 23.76
N ASN A 275 21.43 12.52 24.68
CA ASN A 275 22.14 11.24 24.88
C ASN A 275 21.35 9.91 25.05
N ARG A 276 20.00 9.90 25.07
CA ARG A 276 19.20 8.66 25.22
C ARG A 276 18.59 8.12 23.90
N ASN A 277 18.50 8.94 22.85
CA ASN A 277 17.92 8.55 21.55
C ASN A 277 18.96 8.08 20.50
N CYS A 278 20.24 7.97 20.89
CA CYS A 278 21.37 7.73 19.97
C CYS A 278 21.38 6.35 19.29
N VAL A 279 20.77 5.31 19.86
CA VAL A 279 20.84 3.96 19.27
C VAL A 279 20.11 3.91 17.93
N ILE A 280 18.94 4.55 17.84
CA ILE A 280 18.14 4.67 16.62
C ILE A 280 18.83 5.63 15.64
N PHE A 281 19.37 6.76 16.12
CA PHE A 281 20.10 7.73 15.30
C PHE A 281 21.36 7.13 14.66
N ASN A 282 22.08 6.23 15.33
CA ASN A 282 23.23 5.51 14.76
C ASN A 282 22.86 4.61 13.56
N TYR A 283 21.60 4.20 13.43
CA TYR A 283 21.09 3.53 12.23
C TYR A 283 20.53 4.54 11.23
N CYS A 284 19.86 5.59 11.67
CA CYS A 284 19.35 6.65 10.80
C CYS A 284 20.47 7.47 10.10
N SER A 285 21.65 7.60 10.71
CA SER A 285 22.82 8.28 10.14
C SER A 285 23.48 7.51 8.98
N LYS A 286 23.12 6.23 8.80
CA LYS A 286 23.55 5.39 7.67
C LYS A 286 22.61 5.45 6.45
N LEU A 287 21.48 6.16 6.57
CA LEU A 287 20.60 6.53 5.44
C LEU A 287 21.18 7.70 4.66
#